data_AF-A0A0L9TTN5-F1
#
_entry.id   AF-A0A0L9TTN5-F1
#
_cell.length_a   1.000
_cell.length_b   1.000
_cell.length_c   1.000
_cell.angle_alpha   90.00
_cell.angle_beta   90.00
_cell.angle_gamma   90.00
#
_symmetry.space_group_name_H-M   'P 1'
#
loop_
_entity.id
_entity.type
_entity.pdbx_description
1 polymer ?
#
loop_
_entity_poly.entity_id
_entity_poly.type
_entity_poly.pdbx_seq_one_letter_code
_entity_poly.pdbx_strand_id
1 'polypeptide(L)'
;MHKEAEDDYAHLSSLLQEFTSIPNIDKAWLFSSPGLHLQGMFAVSQSDLLTNTRRTSIMSCNILKERDSSVNFLWAPFPIEMSGVSVIVPSPSGSKLLVIRNPENEAACCFQIWSSSRMEKEFHIPQSLHGSVYNDGWFEGVSWNMNETCVAYVAEGPSPAKLTFNGLWGYKIDGCADKDSGYWKCQGDWEEDWGETYAGKRQPALFVIDINSGEVREVKGIDKSLSIGQVVWAPFTEGSEQYLVFVGWSSKPRKLGIKYCSNRPCALYAVRLRALHHDSKSNEPVLQSTEEFHMLNLTQTISSAFFPRFR
;
A
#
# COMPACT_ATOMS: atom_id res chain seq x y z
N MET A 1 42.86 -16.95 22.39
CA MET A 1 42.48 -15.72 21.66
C MET A 1 42.10 -15.95 20.20
N HIS A 2 43.00 -16.23 19.24
CA HIS A 2 42.57 -16.37 17.82
C HIS A 2 41.66 -17.58 17.56
N LYS A 3 41.95 -18.73 18.18
CA LYS A 3 41.18 -19.97 17.99
C LYS A 3 39.80 -19.97 18.65
N GLU A 4 39.71 -19.42 19.86
CA GLU A 4 38.42 -19.22 20.55
C GLU A 4 37.51 -18.28 19.75
N ALA A 5 38.06 -17.21 19.18
CA ALA A 5 37.29 -16.31 18.33
C ALA A 5 36.78 -17.00 17.05
N GLU A 6 37.60 -17.84 16.41
CA GLU A 6 37.18 -18.63 15.23
C GLU A 6 36.05 -19.62 15.56
N ASP A 7 36.16 -20.34 16.69
CA ASP A 7 35.13 -21.26 17.15
C ASP A 7 33.82 -20.52 17.48
N ASP A 8 33.91 -19.34 18.11
CA ASP A 8 32.77 -18.47 18.38
C ASP A 8 32.09 -17.98 17.08
N TYR A 9 32.87 -17.56 16.08
CA TYR A 9 32.32 -17.16 14.78
C TYR A 9 31.67 -18.31 14.03
N ALA A 10 32.23 -19.52 14.10
CA ALA A 10 31.63 -20.71 13.51
C ALA A 10 30.28 -21.04 14.18
N HIS A 11 30.21 -20.95 15.50
CA HIS A 11 28.98 -21.15 16.25
C HIS A 11 27.91 -20.11 15.88
N LEU A 12 28.27 -18.82 15.87
CA LEU A 12 27.36 -17.73 15.50
C LEU A 12 26.86 -17.84 14.06
N SER A 13 27.72 -18.28 13.13
CA SER A 13 27.34 -18.53 11.73
C SER A 13 26.31 -19.64 11.60
N SER A 14 26.50 -20.77 12.30
CA SER A 14 25.53 -21.87 12.34
C SER A 14 24.18 -21.41 12.90
N LEU A 15 24.22 -20.66 14.00
CA LEU A 15 23.01 -20.13 14.64
C LEU A 15 22.28 -19.14 13.71
N LEU A 16 23.00 -18.29 12.98
CA LEU A 16 22.41 -17.40 11.98
C LEU A 16 21.72 -18.18 10.86
N GLN A 17 22.32 -19.28 10.39
CA GLN A 17 21.71 -20.15 9.37
C GLN A 17 20.44 -20.81 9.89
N GLU A 18 20.45 -21.30 11.13
CA GLU A 18 19.27 -21.88 11.78
C GLU A 18 18.13 -20.86 11.88
N PHE A 19 18.41 -19.64 12.36
CA PHE A 19 17.39 -18.59 12.45
C PHE A 19 16.87 -18.16 11.07
N THR A 20 17.73 -18.10 10.07
CA THR A 20 17.33 -17.71 8.70
C THR A 20 16.53 -18.81 7.99
N SER A 21 16.71 -20.07 8.40
CA SER A 21 15.92 -21.19 7.89
C SER A 21 14.44 -21.13 8.31
N ILE A 22 14.12 -20.40 9.39
CA ILE A 22 12.77 -20.28 9.92
C ILE A 22 12.05 -19.14 9.18
N PRO A 23 10.95 -19.42 8.46
CA PRO A 23 10.19 -18.39 7.80
C PRO A 23 9.33 -17.58 8.79
N ASN A 24 9.09 -16.31 8.48
CA ASN A 24 8.21 -15.43 9.24
C ASN A 24 6.83 -15.34 8.59
N ILE A 25 5.77 -15.36 9.39
CA ILE A 25 4.41 -15.09 8.92
C ILE A 25 4.16 -13.59 9.04
N ASP A 26 4.04 -12.90 7.90
CA ASP A 26 3.83 -11.45 7.87
C ASP A 26 2.35 -11.09 8.01
N LYS A 27 1.48 -11.79 7.28
CA LYS A 27 0.04 -11.53 7.22
C LYS A 27 -0.72 -12.84 7.14
N ALA A 28 -1.91 -12.86 7.72
CA ALA A 28 -2.82 -14.00 7.66
C ALA A 28 -4.24 -13.51 7.37
N TRP A 29 -4.94 -14.24 6.51
CA TRP A 29 -6.32 -13.99 6.12
C TRP A 29 -7.13 -15.26 6.33
N LEU A 30 -8.36 -15.07 6.78
CA LEU A 30 -9.33 -16.13 7.02
C LEU A 30 -10.56 -15.85 6.19
N PHE A 31 -11.00 -16.86 5.44
CA PHE A 31 -12.19 -16.79 4.60
C PHE A 31 -13.21 -17.81 5.07
N SER A 32 -14.46 -17.39 5.24
CA SER A 32 -15.57 -18.29 5.53
C SER A 32 -16.22 -18.74 4.21
N SER A 33 -16.15 -20.04 3.91
CA SER A 33 -16.90 -20.62 2.80
C SER A 33 -18.32 -21.02 3.25
N PRO A 34 -19.34 -20.98 2.38
CA PRO A 34 -20.67 -21.51 2.68
C PRO A 34 -20.58 -23.00 3.04
N GLY A 35 -20.64 -23.30 4.34
CA GLY A 35 -20.62 -24.64 4.92
C GLY A 35 -19.34 -24.93 5.71
N LEU A 36 -19.28 -24.52 6.98
CA LEU A 36 -18.35 -24.92 8.07
C LEU A 36 -16.83 -25.05 7.80
N HIS A 37 -16.35 -24.83 6.57
CA HIS A 37 -14.96 -24.91 6.19
C HIS A 37 -14.40 -23.49 6.15
N LEU A 38 -13.43 -23.24 7.02
CA LEU A 38 -12.66 -22.00 7.05
C LEU A 38 -11.40 -22.22 6.22
N GLN A 39 -11.09 -21.30 5.32
CA GLN A 39 -9.84 -21.33 4.57
C GLN A 39 -8.90 -20.27 5.13
N GLY A 40 -7.65 -20.64 5.36
CA GLY A 40 -6.57 -19.74 5.76
C GLY A 40 -5.62 -19.49 4.60
N MET A 41 -5.17 -18.25 4.48
CA MET A 41 -4.08 -17.85 3.58
C MET A 41 -3.07 -17.03 4.37
N PHE A 42 -1.79 -17.31 4.19
CA PHE A 42 -0.69 -16.72 4.94
C PHE A 42 0.34 -16.19 3.95
N ALA A 43 0.72 -14.92 4.11
CA ALA A 43 1.90 -14.36 3.49
C ALA A 43 3.09 -14.65 4.41
N VAL A 44 4.05 -15.36 3.86
CA VAL A 44 5.22 -15.86 4.55
C VAL A 44 6.45 -15.27 3.88
N SER A 45 7.44 -14.87 4.67
CA SER A 45 8.70 -14.40 4.13
C SER A 45 9.90 -15.08 4.75
N GLN A 46 10.95 -15.18 3.96
CA GLN A 46 12.20 -15.79 4.35
C GLN A 46 13.37 -14.98 3.82
N SER A 47 14.35 -14.73 4.67
CA SER A 47 15.57 -14.02 4.27
C SER A 47 16.48 -14.97 3.49
N ASP A 48 16.99 -14.49 2.36
CA ASP A 48 17.99 -15.17 1.56
C ASP A 48 19.33 -14.44 1.72
N LEU A 49 20.22 -15.03 2.51
CA LEU A 49 21.53 -14.45 2.82
C LEU A 49 22.45 -14.35 1.60
N LEU A 50 22.29 -15.24 0.61
CA LEU A 50 23.19 -15.29 -0.56
C LEU A 50 22.87 -14.16 -1.54
N THR A 51 21.59 -13.92 -1.77
CA THR A 51 21.13 -12.85 -2.67
C THR A 51 20.90 -11.53 -1.93
N ASN A 52 20.97 -11.53 -0.59
CA ASN A 52 20.59 -10.41 0.27
C ASN A 52 19.18 -9.89 -0.06
N THR A 53 18.25 -10.81 -0.33
CA THR A 53 16.85 -10.51 -0.64
C THR A 53 15.92 -11.16 0.37
N ARG A 54 14.66 -10.73 0.37
CA ARG A 54 13.59 -11.34 1.16
C ARG A 54 12.61 -12.00 0.20
N ARG A 55 12.54 -13.32 0.24
CA ARG A 55 11.56 -14.10 -0.54
C ARG A 55 10.21 -13.97 0.13
N THR A 56 9.16 -13.81 -0.68
CA THR A 56 7.77 -13.77 -0.21
C THR A 56 7.03 -14.91 -0.86
N SER A 57 6.31 -15.68 -0.06
CA SER A 57 5.55 -16.85 -0.49
C SER A 57 4.16 -16.83 0.12
N ILE A 58 3.21 -17.47 -0.56
CA ILE A 58 1.87 -17.71 -0.05
C ILE A 58 1.76 -19.16 0.39
N MET A 59 1.19 -19.36 1.58
CA MET A 59 0.82 -20.67 2.09
C MET A 59 -0.67 -20.68 2.39
N SER A 60 -1.38 -21.74 2.01
CA SER A 60 -2.81 -21.89 2.29
C SER A 60 -3.06 -23.10 3.19
N CYS A 61 -4.15 -23.05 3.94
CA CYS A 61 -4.62 -24.19 4.72
C CYS A 61 -6.15 -24.25 4.76
N ASN A 62 -6.69 -25.43 5.00
CA ASN A 62 -8.08 -25.59 5.42
C ASN A 62 -8.12 -25.77 6.94
N ILE A 63 -9.02 -25.03 7.59
CA ILE A 63 -9.20 -25.01 9.03
C ILE A 63 -10.48 -25.78 9.33
N LEU A 64 -10.31 -26.91 10.03
CA LEU A 64 -11.40 -27.79 10.43
C LEU A 64 -11.64 -27.63 11.93
N LYS A 65 -12.88 -27.35 12.31
CA LYS A 65 -13.30 -27.37 13.70
C LYS A 65 -13.77 -28.77 14.06
N GLU A 66 -13.06 -29.43 14.97
CA GLU A 66 -13.43 -30.75 15.45
C GLU A 66 -14.53 -30.65 16.53
N ARG A 67 -15.21 -31.77 16.80
CA ARG A 67 -16.32 -31.83 17.76
C ARG A 67 -15.89 -31.49 19.19
N ASP A 68 -14.62 -31.70 19.51
CA ASP A 68 -14.05 -31.54 20.84
C ASP A 68 -13.50 -30.12 21.09
N SER A 69 -13.92 -29.14 20.29
CA SER A 69 -13.43 -27.75 20.28
C SER A 69 -11.96 -27.55 19.86
N SER A 70 -11.26 -28.61 19.46
CA SER A 70 -9.97 -28.54 18.77
C SER A 70 -10.11 -27.96 17.35
N VAL A 71 -9.05 -27.29 16.90
CA VAL A 71 -8.94 -26.73 15.55
C VAL A 71 -7.75 -27.38 14.85
N ASN A 72 -8.00 -27.98 13.70
CA ASN A 72 -6.99 -28.66 12.91
C ASN A 72 -6.71 -27.91 11.61
N PHE A 73 -5.43 -27.77 11.26
CA PHE A 73 -4.97 -27.02 10.09
C PHE A 73 -4.41 -28.00 9.06
N LEU A 74 -5.13 -28.18 7.96
CA LEU A 74 -4.70 -28.95 6.80
C LEU A 74 -3.94 -28.03 5.84
N TRP A 75 -2.63 -27.94 6.03
CA TRP A 75 -1.75 -27.12 5.23
C TRP A 75 -1.59 -27.66 3.80
N ALA A 76 -1.45 -26.76 2.84
CA ALA A 76 -0.91 -27.10 1.53
C ALA A 76 0.52 -27.68 1.69
N PRO A 77 0.89 -28.66 0.86
CA PRO A 77 2.18 -29.36 1.03
C PRO A 77 3.38 -28.44 0.81
N PHE A 78 3.25 -27.43 -0.05
CA PHE A 78 4.33 -26.51 -0.39
C PHE A 78 3.83 -25.06 -0.47
N PRO A 79 4.62 -24.08 0.01
CA PRO A 79 4.36 -22.68 -0.24
C PRO A 79 4.63 -22.32 -1.71
N ILE A 80 3.93 -21.30 -2.22
CA ILE A 80 4.10 -20.79 -3.58
C ILE A 80 4.84 -19.45 -3.51
N GLU A 81 6.04 -19.39 -4.09
CA GLU A 81 6.84 -18.15 -4.12
C GLU A 81 6.24 -17.10 -5.06
N MET A 82 6.18 -15.86 -4.58
CA MET A 82 5.62 -14.70 -5.27
C MET A 82 6.73 -13.70 -5.62
N SER A 83 7.55 -14.06 -6.61
CA SER A 83 8.69 -13.24 -7.03
C SER A 83 8.26 -11.90 -7.64
N GLY A 84 8.98 -10.82 -7.28
CA GLY A 84 8.74 -9.46 -7.75
C GLY A 84 7.44 -8.81 -7.25
N VAL A 85 6.77 -9.41 -6.26
CA VAL A 85 5.51 -8.90 -5.71
C VAL A 85 5.76 -8.01 -4.51
N SER A 86 5.16 -6.82 -4.52
CA SER A 86 5.28 -5.84 -3.44
C SER A 86 4.15 -5.94 -2.42
N VAL A 87 2.92 -6.20 -2.88
CA VAL A 87 1.73 -6.31 -2.03
C VAL A 87 0.82 -7.45 -2.51
N ILE A 88 0.27 -8.20 -1.55
CA ILE A 88 -0.68 -9.28 -1.76
C ILE A 88 -1.85 -9.03 -0.80
N VAL A 89 -3.06 -8.85 -1.34
CA VAL A 89 -4.28 -8.67 -0.52
C VAL A 89 -5.46 -9.42 -1.13
N PRO A 90 -5.98 -10.45 -0.46
CA PRO A 90 -7.20 -11.13 -0.90
C PRO A 90 -8.42 -10.23 -0.69
N SER A 91 -9.45 -10.43 -1.50
CA SER A 91 -10.72 -9.72 -1.35
C SER A 91 -11.47 -10.19 -0.09
N PRO A 92 -12.44 -9.41 0.43
CA PRO A 92 -13.20 -9.75 1.63
C PRO A 92 -13.92 -11.10 1.53
N SER A 93 -14.41 -11.48 0.35
CA SER A 93 -15.02 -12.81 0.13
C SER A 93 -13.99 -13.95 0.00
N GLY A 94 -12.71 -13.63 -0.22
CA GLY A 94 -11.67 -14.60 -0.56
C GLY A 94 -11.73 -15.13 -1.99
N SER A 95 -12.65 -14.62 -2.84
CA SER A 95 -12.80 -15.10 -4.22
C SER A 95 -11.77 -14.50 -5.20
N LYS A 96 -11.23 -13.31 -4.88
CA LYS A 96 -10.24 -12.60 -5.69
C LYS A 96 -8.97 -12.35 -4.89
N LEU A 97 -7.85 -12.24 -5.60
CA LEU A 97 -6.56 -11.86 -5.04
C LEU A 97 -5.97 -10.68 -5.80
N LEU A 98 -5.69 -9.59 -5.09
CA LEU A 98 -4.94 -8.46 -5.63
C LEU A 98 -3.45 -8.69 -5.41
N VAL A 99 -2.69 -8.57 -6.49
CA VAL A 99 -1.23 -8.63 -6.52
C VAL A 99 -0.71 -7.34 -7.13
N ILE A 100 0.11 -6.60 -6.39
CA ILE A 100 0.73 -5.35 -6.85
C ILE A 100 2.23 -5.57 -7.02
N ARG A 101 2.76 -5.18 -8.17
CA ARG A 101 4.20 -5.11 -8.44
C ARG A 101 4.61 -3.66 -8.63
N ASN A 102 5.44 -3.18 -7.72
CA ASN A 102 6.05 -1.87 -7.85
C ASN A 102 7.08 -1.87 -8.99
N PRO A 103 7.25 -0.74 -9.66
CA PRO A 103 8.26 -0.62 -10.70
C PRO A 103 9.67 -0.57 -10.08
N GLU A 104 10.63 -1.23 -10.70
CA GLU A 104 12.05 -1.10 -10.34
C GLU A 104 12.69 0.20 -10.88
N ASN A 105 12.10 0.80 -11.93
CA ASN A 105 12.57 2.01 -12.63
C ASN A 105 11.42 3.00 -12.88
N GLU A 106 11.54 3.92 -13.84
CA GLU A 106 10.47 4.83 -14.29
C GLU A 106 9.27 4.10 -14.99
N ALA A 107 9.06 2.81 -14.71
CA ALA A 107 7.98 2.00 -15.26
C ALA A 107 6.66 2.19 -14.50
N ALA A 108 5.56 1.76 -15.14
CA ALA A 108 4.24 1.75 -14.53
C ALA A 108 4.13 0.71 -13.40
N CYS A 109 3.37 1.03 -12.35
CA CYS A 109 3.03 0.04 -11.33
C CYS A 109 1.98 -0.94 -11.91
N CYS A 110 2.19 -2.23 -11.71
CA CYS A 110 1.29 -3.27 -12.24
C CYS A 110 0.38 -3.80 -11.13
N PHE A 111 -0.94 -3.72 -11.37
CA PHE A 111 -1.98 -4.26 -10.50
C PHE A 111 -2.64 -5.43 -11.21
N GLN A 112 -2.63 -6.60 -10.58
CA GLN A 112 -3.25 -7.80 -11.12
C GLN A 112 -4.34 -8.31 -10.19
N ILE A 113 -5.48 -8.66 -10.78
CA ILE A 113 -6.60 -9.30 -10.09
C ILE A 113 -6.69 -10.74 -10.57
N TRP A 114 -6.51 -11.66 -9.63
CA TRP A 114 -6.59 -13.10 -9.86
C TRP A 114 -7.91 -13.64 -9.30
N SER A 115 -8.59 -14.50 -10.04
CA SER A 115 -9.77 -15.23 -9.58
C SER A 115 -9.90 -16.52 -10.36
N SER A 116 -10.56 -17.53 -9.78
CA SER A 116 -10.90 -18.78 -10.47
C SER A 116 -9.70 -19.43 -11.19
N SER A 117 -8.54 -19.42 -10.53
CA SER A 117 -7.26 -19.98 -11.02
C SER A 117 -6.68 -19.30 -12.27
N ARG A 118 -7.09 -18.08 -12.60
CA ARG A 118 -6.52 -17.29 -13.70
C ARG A 118 -6.36 -15.81 -13.31
N MET A 119 -5.54 -15.10 -14.09
CA MET A 119 -5.51 -13.65 -14.05
C MET A 119 -6.73 -13.11 -14.79
N GLU A 120 -7.62 -12.40 -14.10
CA GLU A 120 -8.81 -11.80 -14.71
C GLU A 120 -8.54 -10.43 -15.30
N LYS A 121 -7.76 -9.60 -14.58
CA LYS A 121 -7.47 -8.23 -14.98
C LYS A 121 -6.04 -7.85 -14.65
N GLU A 122 -5.49 -6.98 -15.47
CA GLU A 122 -4.18 -6.37 -15.28
C GLU A 122 -4.28 -4.88 -15.63
N PHE A 123 -3.78 -4.03 -14.73
CA PHE A 123 -3.77 -2.58 -14.90
C PHE A 123 -2.34 -2.06 -14.75
N HIS A 124 -1.91 -1.26 -15.72
CA HIS A 124 -0.62 -0.57 -15.67
C HIS A 124 -0.86 0.89 -15.34
N ILE A 125 -0.50 1.29 -14.13
CA ILE A 125 -0.72 2.65 -13.64
C ILE A 125 0.55 3.48 -13.89
N PRO A 126 0.48 4.53 -14.72
CA PRO A 126 1.65 5.30 -15.10
C PRO A 126 2.19 6.14 -13.94
N GLN A 127 3.49 6.42 -13.96
CA GLN A 127 4.15 7.25 -12.94
C GLN A 127 3.69 8.69 -12.89
N SER A 128 3.05 9.17 -13.98
CA SER A 128 2.41 10.48 -14.03
C SER A 128 1.24 10.58 -13.06
N LEU A 129 0.60 9.46 -12.72
CA LEU A 129 -0.49 9.43 -11.76
C LEU A 129 0.02 9.24 -10.34
N HIS A 130 0.83 8.21 -10.11
CA HIS A 130 1.47 7.95 -8.82
C HIS A 130 2.72 7.08 -9.00
N GLY A 131 3.61 7.12 -8.01
CA GLY A 131 4.80 6.29 -7.94
C GLY A 131 4.54 4.89 -7.38
N SER A 132 5.55 4.35 -6.70
CA SER A 132 5.46 3.04 -6.05
C SER A 132 4.43 3.04 -4.91
N VAL A 133 3.73 1.92 -4.76
CA VAL A 133 2.81 1.66 -3.64
C VAL A 133 3.63 1.35 -2.39
N TYR A 134 3.25 1.92 -1.25
CA TYR A 134 3.96 1.66 0.01
C TYR A 134 3.59 0.29 0.60
N ASN A 135 4.61 -0.42 1.09
CA ASN A 135 4.48 -1.77 1.68
C ASN A 135 5.35 -1.96 2.94
N ASP A 136 5.56 -0.88 3.70
CA ASP A 136 6.58 -0.75 4.75
C ASP A 136 6.02 -0.77 6.19
N GLY A 137 4.74 -1.07 6.38
CA GLY A 137 4.05 -1.05 7.68
C GLY A 137 3.56 0.32 8.16
N TRP A 138 4.16 1.42 7.68
CA TRP A 138 3.86 2.78 8.15
C TRP A 138 2.95 3.52 7.18
N PHE A 139 3.46 3.77 5.98
CA PHE A 139 2.67 4.37 4.90
C PHE A 139 1.99 3.29 4.04
N GLU A 140 2.12 2.01 4.39
CA GLU A 140 1.35 0.94 3.76
C GLU A 140 -0.15 1.10 3.99
N GLY A 141 -0.95 0.60 3.06
CA GLY A 141 -2.38 0.46 3.27
C GLY A 141 -3.02 0.11 1.95
N VAL A 142 -3.61 -1.07 1.86
CA VAL A 142 -4.35 -1.53 0.69
C VAL A 142 -5.60 -2.24 1.19
N SER A 143 -6.77 -1.73 0.81
CA SER A 143 -8.04 -2.19 1.34
C SER A 143 -9.08 -2.28 0.22
N TRP A 144 -9.76 -3.41 0.16
CA TRP A 144 -10.91 -3.62 -0.71
C TRP A 144 -12.16 -3.01 -0.09
N ASN A 145 -13.04 -2.46 -0.91
CA ASN A 145 -14.39 -2.15 -0.44
C ASN A 145 -15.20 -3.45 -0.27
N MET A 146 -16.29 -3.37 0.50
CA MET A 146 -17.13 -4.54 0.83
C MET A 146 -17.69 -5.25 -0.41
N ASN A 147 -17.98 -4.49 -1.46
CA ASN A 147 -18.59 -5.00 -2.71
C ASN A 147 -17.54 -5.48 -3.73
N GLU A 148 -16.25 -5.41 -3.41
CA GLU A 148 -15.14 -5.82 -4.29
C GLU A 148 -15.09 -5.15 -5.67
N THR A 149 -15.58 -3.91 -5.74
CA THR A 149 -15.56 -3.09 -6.95
C THR A 149 -14.40 -2.10 -6.95
N CYS A 150 -13.91 -1.72 -5.77
CA CYS A 150 -12.88 -0.69 -5.62
C CYS A 150 -11.82 -1.11 -4.60
N VAL A 151 -10.59 -0.66 -4.82
CA VAL A 151 -9.48 -0.81 -3.89
C VAL A 151 -8.91 0.55 -3.57
N ALA A 152 -8.78 0.86 -2.29
CA ALA A 152 -8.09 2.03 -1.80
C ALA A 152 -6.67 1.65 -1.41
N TYR A 153 -5.69 2.46 -1.79
CA TYR A 153 -4.29 2.21 -1.49
C TYR A 153 -3.47 3.48 -1.34
N VAL A 154 -2.34 3.38 -0.65
CA VAL A 154 -1.40 4.49 -0.47
C VAL A 154 -0.19 4.31 -1.38
N ALA A 155 0.12 5.33 -2.16
CA ALA A 155 1.25 5.34 -3.07
C ALA A 155 2.00 6.67 -3.01
N GLU A 156 3.22 6.68 -3.52
CA GLU A 156 3.99 7.90 -3.72
C GLU A 156 3.21 8.86 -4.63
N GLY A 157 3.07 10.13 -4.23
CA GLY A 157 2.42 11.15 -5.05
C GLY A 157 3.06 11.31 -6.44
N PRO A 158 2.35 11.94 -7.38
CA PRO A 158 2.86 12.18 -8.73
C PRO A 158 4.18 12.96 -8.68
N SER A 159 5.05 12.72 -9.65
CA SER A 159 6.33 13.43 -9.69
C SER A 159 6.08 14.92 -9.89
N PRO A 160 6.73 15.81 -9.12
CA PRO A 160 6.62 17.23 -9.37
C PRO A 160 7.14 17.52 -10.78
N ALA A 161 6.40 18.35 -11.52
CA ALA A 161 6.83 18.76 -12.86
C ALA A 161 8.20 19.45 -12.74
N LYS A 162 9.23 18.85 -13.34
CA LYS A 162 10.57 19.43 -13.35
C LYS A 162 10.55 20.66 -14.25
N LEU A 163 10.68 21.84 -13.65
CA LEU A 163 10.80 23.10 -14.38
C LEU A 163 12.07 23.06 -15.22
N THR A 164 11.91 23.24 -16.53
CA THR A 164 13.03 23.25 -17.47
C THR A 164 13.19 24.65 -18.01
N PHE A 165 14.39 25.23 -17.88
CA PHE A 165 14.69 26.54 -18.45
C PHE A 165 15.31 26.38 -19.84
N ASN A 166 14.63 26.88 -20.88
CA ASN A 166 15.18 26.92 -22.24
C ASN A 166 15.47 28.38 -22.63
N GLY A 167 16.72 28.67 -22.97
CA GLY A 167 17.26 30.01 -23.22
C GLY A 167 16.59 30.80 -24.36
N LEU A 168 15.66 30.21 -25.12
CA LEU A 168 14.91 30.89 -26.19
C LEU A 168 13.49 31.36 -25.81
N TRP A 169 12.84 30.82 -24.75
CA TRP A 169 11.40 31.05 -24.51
C TRP A 169 10.97 31.09 -23.03
N GLY A 170 11.82 31.56 -22.11
CA GLY A 170 11.44 31.72 -20.70
C GLY A 170 11.15 30.38 -19.99
N TYR A 171 10.45 30.44 -18.83
CA TYR A 171 10.10 29.25 -18.06
C TYR A 171 8.93 28.49 -18.72
N LYS A 172 9.07 27.18 -18.90
CA LYS A 172 7.98 26.30 -19.33
C LYS A 172 7.79 25.16 -18.32
N ILE A 173 6.53 24.86 -18.01
CA ILE A 173 6.13 23.67 -17.25
C ILE A 173 5.83 22.60 -18.29
N ASP A 174 6.86 21.97 -18.85
CA ASP A 174 6.70 20.84 -19.76
C ASP A 174 7.28 19.57 -19.10
N GLY A 175 6.46 18.53 -18.99
CA GLY A 175 6.89 17.20 -18.55
C GLY A 175 7.83 16.61 -19.60
N CYS A 176 9.13 16.63 -19.33
CA CYS A 176 10.15 16.29 -20.33
C CYS A 176 10.70 14.87 -20.14
N ALA A 177 10.67 14.10 -21.24
CA ALA A 177 11.40 12.85 -21.40
C ALA A 177 12.92 13.09 -21.29
N ASP A 178 13.60 12.18 -20.62
CA ASP A 178 14.93 12.36 -20.01
C ASP A 178 16.14 12.30 -20.97
N LYS A 179 16.06 12.90 -22.17
CA LYS A 179 17.13 12.74 -23.18
C LYS A 179 17.71 14.02 -23.79
N ASP A 180 17.64 15.17 -23.12
CA ASP A 180 18.35 16.37 -23.57
C ASP A 180 19.37 16.90 -22.54
N SER A 181 20.65 16.63 -22.81
CA SER A 181 21.83 17.02 -22.04
C SER A 181 22.23 18.50 -22.22
N GLY A 182 21.25 19.41 -22.26
CA GLY A 182 21.47 20.84 -22.53
C GLY A 182 20.67 21.84 -21.69
N TYR A 183 19.78 21.37 -20.81
CA TYR A 183 18.90 22.25 -20.03
C TYR A 183 19.23 22.23 -18.54
N TRP A 184 19.35 23.41 -17.94
CA TRP A 184 19.34 23.54 -16.48
C TRP A 184 17.96 23.11 -15.97
N LYS A 185 17.90 21.93 -15.35
CA LYS A 185 16.73 21.48 -14.59
C LYS A 185 16.72 22.31 -13.30
N CYS A 186 15.77 23.20 -13.13
CA CYS A 186 15.62 23.91 -11.85
C CYS A 186 15.32 22.85 -10.78
N GLN A 187 16.16 22.79 -9.75
CA GLN A 187 15.86 22.00 -8.56
C GLN A 187 14.62 22.65 -7.92
N GLY A 188 13.49 21.95 -7.95
CA GLY A 188 12.24 22.44 -7.36
C GLY A 188 12.38 22.64 -5.84
N ASP A 189 11.28 23.02 -5.19
CA ASP A 189 11.25 23.14 -3.74
C ASP A 189 11.75 21.84 -3.09
N TRP A 190 12.79 21.95 -2.26
CA TRP A 190 13.32 20.82 -1.52
C TRP A 190 12.30 20.39 -0.46
N GLU A 191 11.85 19.14 -0.54
CA GLU A 191 11.02 18.54 0.50
C GLU A 191 11.89 17.67 1.41
N GLU A 192 11.67 17.79 2.72
CA GLU A 192 12.32 16.92 3.71
C GLU A 192 11.78 15.48 3.58
N ASP A 193 12.66 14.50 3.78
CA ASP A 193 12.29 13.08 3.77
C ASP A 193 11.86 12.63 5.18
N TRP A 194 11.11 11.52 5.29
CA TRP A 194 10.72 10.92 6.58
C TRP A 194 11.86 10.12 7.25
N GLY A 195 13.06 10.69 7.25
CA GLY A 195 14.30 10.10 7.77
C GLY A 195 15.00 9.14 6.82
N GLU A 196 16.07 8.51 7.32
CA GLU A 196 17.01 7.71 6.53
C GLU A 196 16.37 6.57 5.73
N THR A 197 15.34 5.92 6.28
CA THR A 197 14.68 4.78 5.63
C THR A 197 13.71 5.20 4.53
N TYR A 198 13.49 6.50 4.36
CA TYR A 198 12.58 7.10 3.40
C TYR A 198 13.29 8.06 2.45
N ALA A 199 14.61 7.96 2.35
CA ALA A 199 15.39 8.76 1.42
C ALA A 199 14.88 8.60 -0.01
N GLY A 200 14.51 9.70 -0.67
CA GLY A 200 13.98 9.70 -2.04
C GLY A 200 12.54 9.18 -2.19
N LYS A 201 11.84 8.89 -1.08
CA LYS A 201 10.41 8.59 -1.10
C LYS A 201 9.60 9.87 -1.14
N ARG A 202 8.64 9.95 -2.06
CA ARG A 202 7.75 11.11 -2.20
C ARG A 202 6.72 11.19 -1.08
N GLN A 203 5.89 12.22 -1.10
CA GLN A 203 4.75 12.34 -0.18
C GLN A 203 3.78 11.16 -0.40
N PRO A 204 3.39 10.40 0.65
CA PRO A 204 2.39 9.36 0.53
C PRO A 204 0.99 9.97 0.38
N ALA A 205 0.32 9.61 -0.71
CA ALA A 205 -1.00 10.07 -1.09
C ALA A 205 -1.97 8.88 -1.24
N LEU A 206 -3.26 9.17 -1.09
CA LEU A 206 -4.33 8.18 -1.09
C LEU A 206 -4.99 8.09 -2.47
N PHE A 207 -5.04 6.88 -3.02
CA PHE A 207 -5.64 6.60 -4.32
C PHE A 207 -6.73 5.53 -4.20
N VAL A 208 -7.69 5.58 -5.13
CA VAL A 208 -8.72 4.56 -5.29
C VAL A 208 -8.73 4.10 -6.74
N ILE A 209 -8.65 2.79 -6.96
CA ILE A 209 -8.85 2.16 -8.27
C ILE A 209 -10.21 1.47 -8.30
N ASP A 210 -10.99 1.75 -9.35
CA ASP A 210 -12.16 0.96 -9.71
C ASP A 210 -11.71 -0.26 -10.51
N ILE A 211 -11.97 -1.45 -9.99
CA ILE A 211 -11.55 -2.72 -10.58
C ILE A 211 -12.35 -3.05 -11.83
N ASN A 212 -13.54 -2.49 -11.99
CA ASN A 212 -14.37 -2.72 -13.17
C ASN A 212 -13.87 -1.91 -14.36
N SER A 213 -13.63 -0.62 -14.17
CA SER A 213 -13.18 0.29 -15.23
C SER A 213 -11.66 0.37 -15.37
N GLY A 214 -10.90 0.04 -14.32
CA GLY A 214 -9.46 0.28 -14.24
C GLY A 214 -9.09 1.75 -13.99
N GLU A 215 -10.07 2.62 -13.73
CA GLU A 215 -9.83 4.03 -13.50
C GLU A 215 -9.27 4.25 -12.09
N VAL A 216 -8.18 5.01 -12.01
CA VAL A 216 -7.50 5.34 -10.77
C VAL A 216 -7.69 6.82 -10.49
N ARG A 217 -8.07 7.17 -9.27
CA ARG A 217 -8.32 8.55 -8.82
C ARG A 217 -7.59 8.83 -7.51
N GLU A 218 -6.95 9.99 -7.42
CA GLU A 218 -6.45 10.52 -6.15
C GLU A 218 -7.62 11.06 -5.31
N VAL A 219 -7.63 10.76 -4.01
CA VAL A 219 -8.65 11.24 -3.09
C VAL A 219 -8.40 12.71 -2.74
N LYS A 220 -9.32 13.58 -3.16
CA LYS A 220 -9.26 15.03 -2.90
C LYS A 220 -9.71 15.38 -1.48
N GLY A 221 -9.31 16.57 -1.01
CA GLY A 221 -9.69 17.10 0.31
C GLY A 221 -8.73 16.77 1.45
N ILE A 222 -7.60 16.13 1.15
CA ILE A 222 -6.55 15.86 2.13
C ILE A 222 -5.47 16.93 1.99
N ASP A 223 -5.08 17.53 3.11
CA ASP A 223 -4.01 18.52 3.14
C ASP A 223 -2.68 17.86 2.73
N LYS A 224 -1.95 18.49 1.80
CA LYS A 224 -0.62 18.04 1.37
C LYS A 224 0.39 18.02 2.53
N SER A 225 0.13 18.75 3.61
CA SER A 225 0.95 18.69 4.82
C SER A 225 0.78 17.40 5.63
N LEU A 226 -0.20 16.56 5.27
CA LEU A 226 -0.45 15.28 5.91
C LEU A 226 0.14 14.15 5.06
N SER A 227 0.94 13.29 5.68
CA SER A 227 1.35 12.02 5.08
C SER A 227 0.42 10.92 5.54
N ILE A 228 -0.10 10.14 4.60
CA ILE A 228 -1.16 9.17 4.83
C ILE A 228 -0.56 7.76 4.92
N GLY A 229 -1.18 6.90 5.72
CA GLY A 229 -0.91 5.47 5.75
C GLY A 229 -2.08 4.72 6.36
N GLN A 230 -1.96 3.40 6.35
CA GLN A 230 -2.85 2.43 6.99
C GLN A 230 -4.32 2.67 6.64
N VAL A 231 -4.60 2.87 5.35
CA VAL A 231 -5.97 3.11 4.86
C VAL A 231 -6.82 1.84 4.89
N VAL A 232 -8.06 2.01 5.29
CA VAL A 232 -9.11 0.99 5.33
C VAL A 232 -10.45 1.59 4.89
N TRP A 233 -11.25 0.79 4.19
CA TRP A 233 -12.66 1.15 3.97
C TRP A 233 -13.45 1.02 5.26
N ALA A 234 -14.29 2.01 5.53
CA ALA A 234 -15.30 1.90 6.58
C ALA A 234 -16.37 0.86 6.17
N PRO A 235 -17.02 0.18 7.12
CA PRO A 235 -18.13 -0.71 6.84
C PRO A 235 -19.23 0.00 6.05
N PHE A 236 -19.74 -0.67 5.02
CA PHE A 236 -20.80 -0.15 4.18
C PHE A 236 -22.15 -0.69 4.62
N THR A 237 -23.14 0.20 4.75
CA THR A 237 -24.57 -0.17 4.83
C THR A 237 -25.30 0.40 3.61
N GLU A 238 -26.25 -0.34 3.05
CA GLU A 238 -27.03 0.16 1.90
C GLU A 238 -27.70 1.51 2.24
N GLY A 239 -27.52 2.51 1.38
CA GLY A 239 -28.01 3.88 1.60
C GLY A 239 -27.09 4.79 2.42
N SER A 240 -25.96 4.27 2.92
CA SER A 240 -24.93 5.08 3.59
C SER A 240 -23.83 5.52 2.62
N GLU A 241 -23.23 6.67 2.95
CA GLU A 241 -22.07 7.20 2.25
C GLU A 241 -20.84 6.33 2.51
N GLN A 242 -19.99 6.17 1.50
CA GLN A 242 -18.75 5.43 1.65
C GLN A 242 -17.68 6.32 2.29
N TYR A 243 -17.02 5.79 3.31
CA TYR A 243 -15.92 6.47 3.99
C TYR A 243 -14.64 5.66 3.90
N LEU A 244 -13.53 6.37 3.73
CA LEU A 244 -12.19 5.84 3.92
C LEU A 244 -11.63 6.37 5.23
N VAL A 245 -11.08 5.47 6.04
CA VAL A 245 -10.41 5.84 7.28
C VAL A 245 -8.93 5.52 7.16
N PHE A 246 -8.09 6.46 7.54
CA PHE A 246 -6.63 6.34 7.40
C PHE A 246 -5.92 7.05 8.55
N VAL A 247 -4.65 6.72 8.72
CA VAL A 247 -3.75 7.38 9.68
C VAL A 247 -3.02 8.51 8.97
N GLY A 248 -2.95 9.66 9.62
CA GLY A 248 -2.24 10.82 9.11
C GLY A 248 -1.14 11.28 10.05
N TRP A 249 0.03 11.58 9.50
CA TRP A 249 1.16 12.19 10.18
C TRP A 249 1.40 13.60 9.64
N SER A 250 1.40 14.60 10.52
CA SER A 250 1.66 15.98 10.11
C SER A 250 3.15 16.17 9.79
N SER A 251 3.44 16.78 8.64
CA SER A 251 4.80 17.17 8.24
C SER A 251 5.31 18.42 8.98
N LYS A 252 4.44 19.12 9.72
CA LYS A 252 4.79 20.36 10.41
C LYS A 252 5.20 20.10 11.87
N PRO A 253 6.20 20.81 12.41
CA PRO A 253 7.05 21.80 11.73
C PRO A 253 8.18 21.19 10.88
N ARG A 254 8.50 19.89 11.04
CA ARG A 254 9.54 19.17 10.27
C ARG A 254 9.27 17.66 10.23
N LYS A 255 9.77 17.00 9.19
CA LYS A 255 9.70 15.54 8.98
C LYS A 255 10.92 14.85 9.64
N LEU A 256 10.73 14.37 10.86
CA LEU A 256 11.65 13.42 11.54
C LEU A 256 11.47 11.97 11.05
N GLY A 257 12.44 11.09 11.31
CA GLY A 257 12.38 9.68 10.95
C GLY A 257 11.12 8.96 11.46
N ILE A 258 10.32 8.36 10.57
CA ILE A 258 9.07 7.69 10.98
C ILE A 258 9.33 6.34 11.67
N LYS A 259 10.38 5.60 11.27
CA LYS A 259 10.66 4.25 11.77
C LYS A 259 11.24 4.22 13.20
N TYR A 260 12.18 5.11 13.50
CA TYR A 260 12.92 5.10 14.77
C TYR A 260 12.54 6.26 15.72
N CYS A 261 11.59 7.12 15.34
CA CYS A 261 11.02 8.13 16.23
C CYS A 261 9.53 7.86 16.46
N SER A 262 9.23 6.89 17.32
CA SER A 262 7.87 6.40 17.61
C SER A 262 6.96 7.40 18.35
N ASN A 263 7.51 8.43 19.01
CA ASN A 263 6.75 9.45 19.75
C ASN A 263 6.09 10.52 18.84
N ARG A 264 5.79 10.18 17.58
CA ARG A 264 5.20 11.13 16.64
C ARG A 264 3.69 11.22 16.85
N PRO A 265 3.12 12.44 16.91
CA PRO A 265 1.68 12.60 16.89
C PRO A 265 1.09 12.08 15.57
N CYS A 266 0.12 11.18 15.70
CA CYS A 266 -0.71 10.72 14.58
C CYS A 266 -2.18 10.73 14.99
N ALA A 267 -3.05 10.86 14.00
CA ALA A 267 -4.49 10.86 14.19
C ALA A 267 -5.18 10.04 13.11
N LEU A 268 -6.37 9.56 13.42
CA LEU A 268 -7.25 8.93 12.45
C LEU A 268 -8.10 9.99 11.77
N TYR A 269 -8.16 9.90 10.45
CA TYR A 269 -8.97 10.77 9.61
C TYR A 269 -9.96 9.94 8.81
N ALA A 270 -11.16 10.47 8.63
CA ALA A 270 -12.16 9.93 7.73
C ALA A 270 -12.37 10.89 6.57
N VAL A 271 -12.45 10.36 5.35
CA VAL A 271 -12.85 11.13 4.16
C VAL A 271 -14.04 10.47 3.50
N ARG A 272 -15.03 11.28 3.15
CA ARG A 272 -16.22 10.82 2.42
C ARG A 272 -15.88 10.67 0.94
N LEU A 273 -16.18 9.51 0.39
CA LEU A 273 -16.08 9.25 -1.04
C LEU A 273 -17.48 9.36 -1.65
N ARG A 274 -17.73 10.39 -2.47
CA ARG A 274 -18.95 10.41 -3.28
C ARG A 274 -18.90 9.25 -4.27
N ALA A 275 -20.00 8.53 -4.38
CA ALA A 275 -20.11 7.30 -5.16
C ALA A 275 -19.43 7.42 -6.52
N LEU A 276 -18.58 6.43 -6.86
CA LEU A 276 -17.94 6.28 -8.17
C LEU A 276 -18.95 6.07 -9.32
N HIS A 277 -20.24 5.98 -9.01
CA HIS A 277 -21.34 5.91 -9.96
C HIS A 277 -21.64 7.29 -10.56
N HIS A 278 -20.88 7.68 -11.57
CA HIS A 278 -21.38 8.63 -12.54
C HIS A 278 -22.25 7.85 -13.54
N ASP A 279 -23.53 7.68 -13.22
CA ASP A 279 -24.50 7.28 -14.24
C ASP A 279 -24.52 8.39 -15.30
N SER A 280 -24.09 8.00 -16.49
CA SER A 280 -24.20 8.81 -17.69
C SER A 280 -25.69 8.92 -18.05
N LYS A 281 -26.33 10.01 -17.61
CA LYS A 281 -27.45 10.71 -18.27
C LYS A 281 -28.01 11.84 -17.39
N SER A 282 -27.52 13.05 -17.61
CA SER A 282 -28.37 14.24 -17.75
C SER A 282 -27.49 15.42 -18.19
N ASN A 283 -27.82 15.98 -19.35
CA ASN A 283 -27.33 17.29 -19.76
C ASN A 283 -28.07 18.34 -18.92
N GLU A 284 -27.52 18.71 -17.79
CA GLU A 284 -27.83 19.97 -17.11
C GLU A 284 -26.52 20.68 -16.75
N PRO A 285 -26.49 22.02 -16.79
CA PRO A 285 -25.25 22.77 -16.71
C PRO A 285 -24.58 22.49 -15.38
N VAL A 286 -23.28 22.17 -15.44
CA VAL A 286 -22.39 21.97 -14.30
C VAL A 286 -22.44 23.24 -13.43
N LEU A 287 -23.33 23.24 -12.44
CA LEU A 287 -23.18 24.13 -11.30
C LEU A 287 -21.91 23.67 -10.62
N GLN A 288 -20.92 24.56 -10.58
CA GLN A 288 -19.77 24.47 -9.71
C GLN A 288 -20.27 24.48 -8.25
N SER A 289 -20.76 23.34 -7.76
CA SER A 289 -20.97 23.16 -6.32
C SER A 289 -19.61 22.80 -5.73
N THR A 290 -18.95 23.83 -5.22
CA THR A 290 -17.79 23.81 -4.34
C THR A 290 -18.17 23.16 -3.00
N GLU A 291 -18.74 21.96 -3.03
CA GLU A 291 -19.11 21.23 -1.82
C GLU A 291 -17.92 20.40 -1.35
N GLU A 292 -17.17 21.08 -0.47
CA GLU A 292 -16.02 20.69 0.31
C GLU A 292 -15.89 19.18 0.60
N PHE A 293 -14.81 18.59 0.09
CA PHE A 293 -14.29 17.31 0.57
C PHE A 293 -13.78 17.51 2.01
N HIS A 294 -14.66 17.35 3.00
CA HIS A 294 -14.26 17.50 4.41
C HIS A 294 -13.61 16.22 4.92
N MET A 295 -12.29 16.27 5.06
CA MET A 295 -11.55 15.32 5.87
C MET A 295 -11.85 15.60 7.35
N LEU A 296 -12.32 14.59 8.07
CA LEU A 296 -12.75 14.70 9.46
C LEU A 296 -11.75 14.00 10.37
N ASN A 297 -11.13 14.72 11.30
CA ASN A 297 -10.26 14.14 12.31
C ASN A 297 -11.12 13.43 13.38
N LEU A 298 -11.01 12.10 13.46
CA LEU A 298 -11.76 11.24 14.37
C LEU A 298 -11.16 11.22 15.79
N THR A 299 -9.89 11.57 15.93
CA THR A 299 -9.14 11.51 17.19
C THR A 299 -8.57 12.87 17.56
N GLN A 300 -9.40 13.91 17.56
CA GLN A 300 -8.96 15.28 17.89
C GLN A 300 -8.36 15.38 19.31
N THR A 301 -8.83 14.53 20.22
CA THR A 301 -8.41 14.51 21.63
C THR A 301 -7.23 13.57 21.89
N ILE A 302 -6.80 12.77 20.91
CA ILE A 302 -5.77 11.74 21.08
C ILE A 302 -4.72 11.90 19.98
N SER A 303 -3.46 12.07 20.36
CA SER A 303 -2.34 12.25 19.43
C SER A 303 -1.62 10.94 19.08
N SER A 304 -2.26 9.79 19.29
CA SER A 304 -1.70 8.48 18.97
C SER A 304 -2.83 7.52 18.61
N ALA A 305 -3.05 7.33 17.31
CA ALA A 305 -4.03 6.38 16.80
C ALA A 305 -3.48 5.78 15.48
N PHE A 306 -3.38 4.46 15.44
CA PHE A 306 -2.79 3.72 14.33
C PHE A 306 -3.49 2.34 14.16
N PHE A 307 -3.35 1.72 13.00
CA PHE A 307 -3.99 0.47 12.56
C PHE A 307 -5.51 0.43 12.79
N PRO A 308 -6.29 1.30 12.13
CA PRO A 308 -7.74 1.21 12.15
C PRO A 308 -8.19 -0.18 11.65
N ARG A 309 -9.00 -0.87 12.44
CA ARG A 309 -9.59 -2.17 12.08
C ARG A 309 -11.09 -2.12 12.30
N PHE A 310 -11.84 -2.43 11.26
CA PHE A 310 -13.27 -2.62 11.33
C PHE A 310 -13.58 -4.12 11.30
N ARG A 311 -14.60 -4.54 12.05
CA ARG A 311 -15.10 -5.91 12.09
C ARG A 311 -16.41 -5.99 11.33
#